data_AF-A0A399X0V4-F1
#
_entry.id   AF-A0A399X0V4-F1
#
_cell.length_a   1.000
_cell.length_b   1.000
_cell.length_c   1.000
_cell.angle_alpha   90.00
_cell.angle_beta   90.00
_cell.angle_gamma   90.00
#
_symmetry.space_group_name_H-M   'P 1'
#
loop_
_entity.id
_entity.type
_entity.pdbx_description
1 polymer ?
#
loop_
_entity_poly.entity_id
_entity_poly.type
_entity_poly.pdbx_seq_one_letter_code
_entity_poly.pdbx_strand_id
1 'polypeptide(L)'
;MELSDFDRGLLLGVLIGEGHFGGDGRQPHITLRMHARHEPLFRWLVEKTPGSKLYGPYHHGGRHYFQWMVRGEALRLRLIPLLDATNWASLDPATYLRYQEMKSRYRL
;
A
#
# COMPACT_ATOMS: atom_id res chain seq x y z
N MET A 1 -5.60 -11.74 11.97
CA MET A 1 -6.95 -11.81 11.37
C MET A 1 -6.75 -12.02 9.89
N GLU A 2 -7.29 -13.09 9.33
CA GLU A 2 -7.29 -13.29 7.87
C GLU A 2 -8.23 -12.26 7.24
N LEU A 3 -7.83 -11.70 6.09
CA LEU A 3 -8.65 -10.76 5.36
C LEU A 3 -9.70 -11.52 4.55
N SER A 4 -10.95 -11.06 4.58
CA SER A 4 -12.00 -11.55 3.70
C SER A 4 -11.64 -11.28 2.23
N ASP A 5 -12.26 -12.01 1.30
CA ASP A 5 -12.03 -11.78 -0.14
C ASP A 5 -12.40 -10.36 -0.56
N PHE A 6 -13.46 -9.80 0.04
CA PHE A 6 -13.83 -8.41 -0.16
C PHE A 6 -12.74 -7.46 0.35
N ASP A 7 -12.26 -7.63 1.58
CA ASP A 7 -11.22 -6.77 2.13
C ASP A 7 -9.93 -6.85 1.29
N ARG A 8 -9.57 -8.04 0.82
CA ARG A 8 -8.40 -8.29 -0.03
C ARG A 8 -8.55 -7.59 -1.39
N GLY A 9 -9.71 -7.74 -2.03
CA GLY A 9 -10.02 -7.10 -3.30
C GLY A 9 -10.05 -5.57 -3.19
N LEU A 10 -10.65 -5.03 -2.12
CA LEU A 10 -10.68 -3.59 -1.85
C LEU A 10 -9.28 -3.04 -1.62
N LEU A 11 -8.46 -3.70 -0.78
CA LEU A 11 -7.07 -3.31 -0.53
C LEU A 11 -6.27 -3.27 -1.83
N LEU A 12 -6.34 -4.35 -2.61
CA LEU A 12 -5.66 -4.44 -3.91
C LEU A 12 -6.12 -3.33 -4.86
N GLY A 13 -7.42 -3.15 -5.04
CA GLY A 13 -7.98 -2.15 -5.96
C GLY A 13 -7.57 -0.72 -5.58
N VAL A 14 -7.56 -0.41 -4.29
CA VAL A 14 -7.09 0.89 -3.77
C VAL A 14 -5.59 1.09 -4.06
N LEU A 15 -4.76 0.05 -3.91
CA LEU A 15 -3.33 0.13 -4.22
C LEU A 15 -3.03 0.21 -5.72
N ILE A 16 -3.85 -0.41 -6.56
CA ILE A 16 -3.77 -0.25 -8.01
C ILE A 16 -3.99 1.22 -8.40
N GLY A 17 -5.02 1.87 -7.84
CA GLY A 17 -5.35 3.26 -8.18
C GLY A 17 -4.43 4.31 -7.56
N GLU A 18 -4.08 4.15 -6.28
CA GLU A 18 -3.49 5.23 -5.46
C GLU A 18 -2.16 4.83 -4.80
N GLY A 19 -1.72 3.58 -4.99
CA GLY A 19 -0.51 3.04 -4.40
C GLY A 19 0.75 3.46 -5.13
N HIS A 20 1.80 3.70 -4.36
CA HIS A 20 3.15 3.90 -4.84
C HIS A 20 4.06 2.81 -4.28
N PHE A 21 4.65 2.03 -5.19
CA PHE A 21 5.55 0.90 -4.91
C PHE A 21 7.00 1.35 -5.10
N GLY A 22 7.81 1.32 -4.05
CA GLY A 22 9.18 1.82 -4.13
C GLY A 22 9.94 1.69 -2.82
N GLY A 23 10.68 2.74 -2.46
CA GLY A 23 11.44 2.79 -1.22
C GLY A 23 12.26 4.06 -1.11
N ASP A 24 12.97 4.22 0.00
CA ASP A 24 13.79 5.40 0.32
C ASP A 24 15.28 5.26 -0.11
N GLY A 25 15.59 4.27 -0.94
CA GLY A 25 16.96 3.91 -1.35
C GLY A 25 17.68 3.00 -0.35
N ARG A 26 17.15 2.81 0.87
CA ARG A 26 17.68 1.86 1.86
C ARG A 26 16.75 0.68 2.09
N GLN A 27 15.44 0.94 2.12
CA GLN A 27 14.42 -0.08 2.38
C GLN A 27 13.20 0.11 1.49
N PRO A 28 12.47 -0.99 1.19
CA PRO A 28 11.24 -0.91 0.43
C PRO A 28 10.08 -0.36 1.26
N HIS A 29 9.18 0.34 0.60
CA HIS A 29 7.88 0.71 1.14
C HIS A 29 6.80 0.68 0.07
N ILE A 30 5.56 0.53 0.52
CA ILE A 30 4.37 0.89 -0.25
C ILE A 30 3.74 2.09 0.45
N THR A 31 3.42 3.13 -0.29
CA THR A 31 2.74 4.32 0.24
C THR A 31 1.47 4.61 -0.53
N LEU A 32 0.51 5.24 0.12
CA LEU A 32 -0.73 5.73 -0.48
C LEU A 32 -1.03 7.11 0.07
N ARG A 33 -1.42 8.06 -0.81
CA ARG A 33 -1.76 9.42 -0.41
C ARG A 33 -3.09 9.85 -1.04
N MET A 34 -4.03 10.30 -0.22
CA MET A 34 -5.32 10.82 -0.66
C MET A 34 -5.72 12.02 0.19
N HIS A 35 -6.67 12.82 -0.31
CA HIS A 35 -7.19 13.97 0.43
C HIS A 35 -7.70 13.55 1.83
N ALA A 36 -7.53 14.43 2.83
CA ALA A 36 -7.82 14.12 4.24
C ALA A 36 -9.28 13.69 4.50
N ARG A 37 -10.21 14.06 3.63
CA ARG A 37 -11.63 13.61 3.65
C ARG A 37 -11.80 12.09 3.61
N HIS A 38 -10.78 11.34 3.16
CA HIS A 38 -10.79 9.88 3.12
C HIS A 38 -10.27 9.24 4.43
N GLU A 39 -10.24 9.98 5.54
CA GLU A 39 -9.79 9.46 6.84
C GLU A 39 -10.39 8.09 7.22
N PRO A 40 -11.70 7.81 7.03
CA PRO A 40 -12.26 6.50 7.36
C PRO A 40 -11.59 5.35 6.61
N LEU A 41 -11.26 5.54 5.32
CA LEU A 41 -10.54 4.55 4.53
C LEU A 41 -9.11 4.34 5.09
N PHE A 42 -8.44 5.41 5.50
CA PHE A 42 -7.11 5.31 6.10
C PHE A 42 -7.11 4.57 7.43
N ARG A 43 -8.12 4.79 8.27
CA ARG A 43 -8.30 4.02 9.52
C ARG A 43 -8.52 2.54 9.22
N TRP A 44 -9.36 2.23 8.23
CA TRP A 44 -9.55 0.86 7.74
C TRP A 44 -8.24 0.24 7.22
N LEU A 45 -7.42 0.98 6.44
CA LEU A 45 -6.13 0.50 5.95
C LEU A 45 -5.15 0.15 7.09
N VAL A 46 -5.12 0.96 8.14
CA VAL A 46 -4.29 0.70 9.34
C VAL A 46 -4.78 -0.56 10.08
N GLU A 47 -6.09 -0.71 10.23
CA GLU A 47 -6.70 -1.87 10.88
C GLU A 47 -6.41 -3.16 10.10
N LYS A 48 -6.64 -3.15 8.78
CA LYS A 48 -6.48 -4.32 7.90
C LYS A 48 -5.02 -4.65 7.58
N THR A 49 -4.09 -3.71 7.79
CA THR A 49 -2.66 -3.94 7.64
C THR A 49 -1.89 -3.58 8.92
N PRO A 50 -1.96 -4.43 9.97
CA PRO A 50 -1.26 -4.17 11.23
C PRO A 50 0.25 -3.96 11.02
N GLY A 51 0.79 -2.95 11.70
CA GLY A 51 2.19 -2.55 11.57
C GLY A 51 2.44 -1.48 10.48
N SER A 52 1.44 -1.18 9.65
CA SER A 52 1.45 0.02 8.81
C SER A 52 1.36 1.31 9.64
N LYS A 53 1.64 2.45 9.01
CA LYS A 53 1.61 3.77 9.65
C LYS A 53 0.77 4.74 8.83
N LEU A 54 -0.03 5.54 9.54
CA LEU A 54 -0.75 6.68 9.01
C LEU A 54 -0.07 7.96 9.46
N TYR A 55 0.18 8.85 8.51
CA TYR A 55 0.86 10.13 8.70
C TYR A 55 -0.03 11.28 8.23
N GLY A 56 0.04 12.41 8.93
CA GLY A 56 -0.75 13.60 8.65
C GLY A 56 -1.94 13.78 9.61
N PRO A 57 -2.96 14.58 9.22
CA PRO A 57 -3.07 15.18 7.91
C PRO A 57 -2.01 16.27 7.69
N TYR A 58 -1.47 16.33 6.47
CA TYR A 58 -0.51 17.34 6.05
C TYR A 58 -1.18 18.44 5.24
N HIS A 59 -0.71 19.67 5.42
CA HIS A 59 -1.04 20.81 4.57
C HIS A 59 0.23 21.28 3.86
N HIS A 60 0.34 21.01 2.55
CA HIS A 60 1.52 21.37 1.79
C HIS A 60 1.19 21.58 0.29
N GLY A 61 1.70 22.67 -0.30
CA GLY A 61 1.51 22.97 -1.72
C GLY A 61 0.04 23.05 -2.15
N GLY A 62 -0.83 23.60 -1.29
CA GLY A 62 -2.28 23.68 -1.53
C GLY A 62 -3.04 22.35 -1.37
N ARG A 63 -2.37 21.27 -0.93
CA ARG A 63 -2.98 19.95 -0.72
C ARG A 63 -3.18 19.68 0.78
N HIS A 64 -4.33 19.09 1.12
CA HIS A 64 -4.64 18.58 2.46
C HIS A 64 -4.81 17.06 2.39
N TYR A 65 -3.87 16.28 2.91
CA TYR A 65 -3.81 14.84 2.66
C TYR A 65 -3.26 14.01 3.82
N PHE A 66 -3.67 12.75 3.88
CA PHE A 66 -3.01 11.72 4.67
C PHE A 66 -2.04 10.92 3.81
N GLN A 67 -1.01 10.35 4.44
CA GLN A 67 -0.14 9.35 3.85
C GLN A 67 -0.17 8.07 4.69
N TRP A 68 -0.57 6.96 4.07
CA TRP A 68 -0.39 5.64 4.63
C TRP A 68 0.88 4.99 4.08
N MET A 69 1.58 4.24 4.91
CA MET A 69 2.85 3.60 4.57
C MET A 69 2.96 2.22 5.20
N VAL A 70 3.43 1.26 4.41
CA VAL A 70 3.81 -0.08 4.86
C VAL A 70 5.25 -0.33 4.49
N ARG A 71 6.07 -0.72 5.48
CA ARG A 71 7.50 -1.02 5.33
C ARG A 71 7.94 -2.07 6.35
N GLY A 72 9.19 -2.52 6.26
CA GLY A 72 9.76 -3.47 7.23
C GLY A 72 8.99 -4.79 7.28
N GLU A 73 8.82 -5.36 8.47
CA GLU A 73 8.14 -6.64 8.68
C GLU A 73 6.69 -6.64 8.20
N ALA A 74 5.95 -5.54 8.41
CA ALA A 74 4.58 -5.42 7.94
C ALA A 74 4.48 -5.54 6.40
N LEU A 75 5.47 -5.00 5.69
CA LEU A 75 5.52 -5.16 4.24
C LEU A 75 5.89 -6.60 3.84
N ARG A 76 6.98 -7.13 4.42
CA ARG A 76 7.57 -8.42 4.06
C ARG A 76 6.69 -9.62 4.41
N LEU A 77 6.13 -9.62 5.61
CA LEU A 77 5.46 -10.79 6.19
C LEU A 77 3.95 -10.73 6.06
N ARG A 78 3.38 -9.58 5.66
CA ARG A 78 1.91 -9.40 5.56
C ARG A 78 1.48 -8.94 4.19
N LEU A 79 1.86 -7.73 3.80
CA LEU A 79 1.29 -7.11 2.60
C LEU A 79 1.77 -7.80 1.32
N ILE A 80 3.06 -8.12 1.20
CA ILE A 80 3.60 -8.82 0.02
C ILE A 80 2.95 -10.20 -0.16
N PRO A 81 2.93 -11.11 0.84
CA PRO A 81 2.25 -12.39 0.72
C PRO A 81 0.77 -12.27 0.33
N LEU A 82 0.09 -11.23 0.84
CA LEU A 82 -1.31 -10.98 0.48
C LEU A 82 -1.47 -10.64 -1.00
N LEU A 83 -0.63 -9.75 -1.53
CA LEU A 83 -0.68 -9.32 -2.92
C LEU A 83 -0.23 -10.43 -3.88
N ASP A 84 0.80 -11.19 -3.50
CA ASP A 84 1.30 -12.34 -4.26
C ASP A 84 0.25 -13.46 -4.37
N ALA A 85 -0.68 -13.55 -3.42
CA ALA A 85 -1.79 -14.50 -3.46
C ALA A 85 -2.95 -14.08 -4.40
N THR A 86 -2.84 -12.94 -5.11
CA THR A 86 -3.87 -12.45 -6.03
C THR A 86 -3.46 -12.62 -7.50
N ASN A 87 -4.43 -12.53 -8.42
CA ASN A 87 -4.21 -12.62 -9.86
C ASN A 87 -3.94 -11.26 -10.54
N TRP A 88 -3.58 -10.22 -9.79
CA TRP A 88 -3.50 -8.85 -10.32
C TRP A 88 -2.45 -8.62 -11.42
N ALA A 89 -1.51 -9.54 -11.61
CA ALA A 89 -0.60 -9.54 -12.75
C ALA A 89 -1.34 -9.56 -14.10
N SER A 90 -2.50 -10.24 -14.19
CA SER A 90 -3.33 -10.24 -15.39
C SER A 90 -4.36 -9.10 -15.43
N LEU A 91 -4.71 -8.52 -14.28
CA LEU A 91 -5.69 -7.43 -14.18
C LEU A 91 -5.08 -6.07 -14.51
N ASP A 92 -3.90 -5.76 -13.97
CA ASP A 92 -3.18 -4.51 -14.24
C ASP A 92 -1.66 -4.75 -14.32
N PRO A 93 -1.16 -5.16 -15.51
CA PRO A 93 0.26 -5.47 -15.70
C PRO A 93 1.19 -4.28 -15.43
N ALA A 94 0.74 -3.05 -15.67
CA ALA A 94 1.57 -1.86 -15.56
C ALA A 94 1.92 -1.55 -14.10
N THR A 95 0.94 -1.60 -13.20
CA THR A 95 1.20 -1.40 -11.76
C THR A 95 1.86 -2.62 -11.13
N TYR A 96 1.51 -3.83 -11.59
CA TYR A 96 2.19 -5.05 -11.16
C TYR A 96 3.69 -5.01 -11.47
N LEU A 97 4.10 -4.48 -12.63
CA LEU A 97 5.50 -4.33 -12.98
C LEU A 97 6.25 -3.43 -11.97
N ARG A 98 5.67 -2.30 -11.56
CA ARG A 98 6.26 -1.42 -10.53
C ARG A 98 6.43 -2.13 -9.18
N TYR A 99 5.46 -2.97 -8.82
CA TYR A 99 5.54 -3.82 -7.63
C TYR A 99 6.69 -4.84 -7.74
N GLN A 100 6.85 -5.49 -8.88
CA GLN A 100 7.96 -6.42 -9.12
C GLN A 100 9.32 -5.73 -9.15
N GLU A 101 9.42 -4.55 -9.77
CA GLU A 101 10.63 -3.72 -9.77
C GLU A 101 11.05 -3.33 -8.35
N MET A 102 10.08 -2.95 -7.50
CA MET A 102 10.33 -2.72 -6.07
C MET A 102 10.89 -3.98 -5.40
N LYS A 103 10.25 -5.15 -5.58
CA LYS A 103 10.71 -6.41 -4.97
C LYS A 103 12.14 -6.76 -5.41
N SER A 104 12.40 -6.68 -6.72
CA SER A 104 13.72 -6.94 -7.31
C SER A 104 14.78 -6.00 -6.73
N ARG A 105 14.52 -4.69 -6.74
CA ARG A 105 15.45 -3.66 -6.24
C ARG A 105 15.84 -3.86 -4.77
N TYR A 106 14.90 -4.29 -3.93
CA TYR A 106 15.10 -4.41 -2.49
C TYR A 106 15.24 -5.86 -1.99
N ARG A 107 15.38 -6.83 -2.91
CA ARG A 107 15.56 -8.26 -2.62
C ARG A 107 14.50 -8.79 -1.63
N LEU A 108 13.24 -8.55 -1.98
CA LEU A 108 12.06 -8.99 -1.25
C LEU A 108 11.52 -10.33 -1.75
#